data_AF-A0A6M8BGQ6-F1
#
_entry.id   AF-A0A6M8BGQ6-F1
#
_cell.length_a   1.000
_cell.length_b   1.000
_cell.length_c   1.000
_cell.angle_alpha   90.00
_cell.angle_beta   90.00
_cell.angle_gamma   90.00
#
_symmetry.space_group_name_H-M   'P 1'
#
loop_
_entity.id
_entity.type
_entity.pdbx_description
1 polymer ?
#
loop_
_entity_poly.entity_id
_entity_poly.type
_entity_poly.pdbx_seq_one_letter_code
_entity_poly.pdbx_strand_id
1 'polypeptide(L)'
;MAAIALGCQSRPVAEPSAEAPSQSLNAEQNAAQSDPFRDAVNKAMEAATLTQTAKTHDEWNTVLKTWQQAIDLMQAVPASHPNYQTAQAKVSEYLRNRKYAHQNAQTTQSAAQRTGASQSYKTQDEN
;
A
#
# COMPACT_ATOMS: atom_id res chain seq x y z
N MET A 1 9.32 -29.09 -78.17
CA MET A 1 8.67 -27.76 -78.28
C MET A 1 7.27 -27.87 -77.71
N ALA A 2 7.02 -27.24 -76.56
CA ALA A 2 5.68 -27.06 -76.01
C ALA A 2 5.64 -25.69 -75.30
N ALA A 3 4.46 -25.10 -75.30
CA ALA A 3 4.25 -23.68 -75.55
C ALA A 3 4.11 -22.79 -74.30
N ILE A 4 3.98 -21.51 -74.63
CA ILE A 4 3.99 -20.27 -73.85
C ILE A 4 2.79 -20.11 -72.88
N ALA A 5 3.14 -19.64 -71.67
CA ALA A 5 2.52 -18.66 -70.77
C ALA A 5 0.99 -18.63 -70.46
N LEU A 6 0.65 -18.51 -69.18
CA LEU A 6 0.27 -17.24 -68.50
C LEU A 6 -0.19 -17.60 -67.07
N GLY A 7 0.44 -17.00 -66.06
CA GLY A 7 0.01 -17.12 -64.67
C GLY A 7 0.52 -15.94 -63.87
N CYS A 8 -0.17 -14.81 -63.97
CA CYS A 8 0.03 -13.69 -63.05
C CYS A 8 -0.54 -14.09 -61.69
N GLN A 9 0.28 -14.13 -60.63
CA GLN A 9 -0.20 -14.02 -59.26
C GLN A 9 0.83 -13.25 -58.40
N SER A 10 0.37 -12.10 -57.91
CA SER A 10 0.62 -11.55 -56.57
C SER A 10 2.01 -10.97 -56.21
N ARG A 11 2.01 -9.62 -56.19
CA ARG A 11 2.86 -8.70 -55.39
C ARG A 11 2.72 -8.99 -53.87
N PRO A 12 3.42 -8.28 -52.95
CA PRO A 12 4.70 -7.57 -53.00
C PRO A 12 5.69 -8.14 -51.97
N VAL A 13 6.93 -7.64 -52.00
CA VAL A 13 7.98 -7.93 -51.01
C VAL A 13 7.50 -7.55 -49.60
N ALA A 14 7.58 -8.49 -48.66
CA ALA A 14 7.48 -8.16 -47.24
C ALA A 14 8.79 -7.47 -46.86
N GLU A 15 8.77 -6.14 -46.80
CA GLU A 15 9.76 -5.38 -46.07
C GLU A 15 9.60 -5.71 -44.57
N PRO A 16 10.68 -6.07 -43.84
CA PRO A 16 10.62 -6.10 -42.40
C PRO A 16 10.51 -4.66 -41.92
N SER A 17 9.28 -4.23 -41.59
CA SER A 17 9.05 -3.00 -40.82
C SER A 17 9.69 -3.16 -39.45
N ALA A 18 10.93 -2.72 -39.37
CA ALA A 18 11.58 -2.33 -38.14
C ALA A 18 10.97 -1.02 -37.65
N GLU A 19 9.92 -1.08 -36.84
CA GLU A 19 9.48 -0.07 -35.87
C GLU A 19 8.30 -0.69 -35.09
N ALA A 20 8.26 -0.78 -33.76
CA ALA A 20 8.87 0.07 -32.75
C ALA A 20 9.07 -0.68 -31.41
N PRO A 21 10.18 -0.47 -30.71
CA PRO A 21 10.22 -0.56 -29.26
C PRO A 21 10.19 0.87 -28.70
N SER A 22 9.00 1.38 -28.36
CA SER A 22 8.87 2.67 -27.66
C SER A 22 7.83 2.61 -26.55
N GLN A 23 7.80 1.51 -25.80
CA GLN A 23 7.10 1.44 -24.52
C GLN A 23 8.04 1.19 -23.32
N SER A 24 9.31 0.84 -23.55
CA SER A 24 10.27 0.56 -22.47
C SER A 24 10.79 1.81 -21.74
N LEU A 25 10.63 3.02 -22.29
CA LEU A 25 11.14 4.23 -21.61
C LEU A 25 10.24 4.68 -20.45
N ASN A 26 8.95 4.35 -20.48
CA ASN A 26 8.00 4.84 -19.48
C ASN A 26 7.96 3.97 -18.20
N ALA A 27 8.37 2.70 -18.29
CA ALA A 27 8.44 1.81 -17.13
C ALA A 27 9.67 2.09 -16.25
N GLU A 28 10.80 2.46 -16.86
CA GLU A 28 12.07 2.71 -16.16
C GLU A 28 12.14 4.13 -15.55
N GLN A 29 11.52 5.14 -16.17
CA GLN A 29 11.46 6.49 -15.60
C GLN A 29 10.57 6.58 -14.34
N ASN A 30 9.62 5.66 -14.18
CA ASN A 30 8.73 5.60 -13.03
C ASN A 30 9.39 4.95 -11.78
N ALA A 31 10.56 4.33 -11.92
CA ALA A 31 11.29 3.72 -10.81
C ALA A 31 12.12 4.74 -9.99
N ALA A 32 12.42 5.91 -10.57
CA ALA A 32 13.19 6.99 -9.94
C ALA A 32 12.32 8.10 -9.31
N GLN A 33 11.02 8.16 -9.64
CA GLN A 33 10.05 9.03 -8.97
C GLN A 33 9.42 8.30 -7.77
N SER A 34 9.21 9.00 -6.65
CA SER A 34 8.43 8.47 -5.52
C SER A 34 7.05 8.01 -6.03
N ASP A 35 6.70 6.75 -5.74
CA ASP A 35 5.40 6.16 -6.08
C ASP A 35 4.54 6.13 -4.81
N PRO A 36 3.61 7.10 -4.64
CA PRO A 36 2.78 7.18 -3.45
C PRO A 36 1.92 5.93 -3.25
N PHE A 37 1.54 5.23 -4.32
CA PHE A 37 0.75 4.00 -4.20
C PHE A 37 1.59 2.87 -3.61
N ARG A 38 2.79 2.61 -4.16
CA ARG A 38 3.70 1.59 -3.63
C ARG A 38 4.10 1.90 -2.18
N ASP A 39 4.46 3.15 -1.90
CA ASP A 39 4.88 3.56 -0.58
C ASP A 39 3.73 3.44 0.45
N ALA A 40 2.49 3.73 0.04
CA ALA A 40 1.30 3.49 0.86
C ALA A 40 1.09 2.00 1.18
N VAL A 41 1.23 1.12 0.18
CA VAL A 41 1.09 -0.34 0.38
C VAL A 41 2.15 -0.85 1.36
N ASN A 42 3.40 -0.38 1.23
CA ASN A 42 4.47 -0.72 2.16
C ASN A 42 4.14 -0.30 3.59
N LYS A 43 3.63 0.93 3.79
CA LYS A 43 3.20 1.41 5.11
C LYS A 43 2.02 0.62 5.67
N ALA A 44 1.07 0.23 4.83
CA ALA A 44 -0.05 -0.61 5.24
C ALA A 44 0.42 -2.00 5.71
N MET A 45 1.37 -2.62 5.01
CA MET A 45 1.95 -3.91 5.40
C MET A 45 2.72 -3.81 6.72
N GLU A 46 3.49 -2.74 6.91
CA GLU A 46 4.16 -2.43 8.17
C GLU A 46 3.14 -2.30 9.31
N ALA A 47 2.09 -1.50 9.11
CA ALA A 47 1.03 -1.30 10.11
C ALA A 47 0.31 -2.62 10.46
N ALA A 48 0.03 -3.47 9.47
CA ALA A 48 -0.58 -4.79 9.68
C ALA A 48 0.35 -5.74 10.44
N THR A 49 1.67 -5.66 10.24
CA THR A 49 2.65 -6.46 10.98
C THR A 49 2.75 -5.99 12.43
N LEU A 50 2.85 -4.68 12.66
CA LEU A 50 2.85 -4.09 14.00
C LEU A 50 1.55 -4.39 14.76
N THR A 51 0.41 -4.43 14.07
CA THR A 51 -0.89 -4.77 14.66
C THR A 51 -0.87 -6.16 15.31
N GLN A 52 -0.12 -7.12 14.77
CA GLN A 52 -0.07 -8.49 15.28
C GLN A 52 0.70 -8.61 16.59
N THR A 53 1.64 -7.70 16.85
CA THR A 53 2.55 -7.78 18.00
C THR A 53 2.29 -6.73 19.07
N ALA A 54 1.52 -5.68 18.76
CA ALA A 54 1.21 -4.59 19.68
C ALA A 54 0.44 -5.06 20.93
N LYS A 55 0.95 -4.69 22.11
CA LYS A 55 0.38 -5.04 23.42
C LYS A 55 0.19 -3.83 24.31
N THR A 56 0.99 -2.80 24.12
CA THR A 56 1.02 -1.59 24.93
C THR A 56 0.39 -0.41 24.20
N HIS A 57 -0.01 0.61 24.96
CA HIS A 57 -0.56 1.85 24.41
C HIS A 57 0.37 2.48 23.36
N ASP A 58 1.68 2.48 23.60
CA ASP A 58 2.65 3.12 22.70
C ASP A 58 2.86 2.31 21.41
N GLU A 59 2.83 0.98 21.50
CA GLU A 59 2.84 0.11 20.31
C GLU A 59 1.56 0.31 19.48
N TRP A 60 0.39 0.38 20.12
CA TRP A 60 -0.87 0.67 19.43
C TRP A 60 -0.91 2.07 18.80
N ASN A 61 -0.30 3.06 19.45
CA ASN A 61 -0.13 4.39 18.86
C ASN A 61 0.82 4.38 17.66
N THR A 62 1.83 3.52 17.66
CA THR A 62 2.70 3.33 16.49
C THR A 62 1.89 2.75 15.33
N VAL A 63 1.11 1.69 15.57
CA VAL A 63 0.18 1.12 14.56
C VAL A 63 -0.76 2.19 14.00
N LEU A 64 -1.35 3.01 14.86
CA LEU A 64 -2.26 4.09 14.47
C LEU A 64 -1.58 5.11 13.54
N LYS A 65 -0.37 5.54 13.87
CA LYS A 65 0.41 6.50 13.06
C LYS A 65 0.82 5.88 11.73
N THR A 66 1.23 4.62 11.70
CA THR A 66 1.62 3.94 10.46
C THR A 66 0.42 3.75 9.53
N TRP A 67 -0.77 3.42 10.05
CA TRP A 67 -2.00 3.43 9.23
C TRP A 67 -2.34 4.83 8.70
N GLN A 68 -2.13 5.89 9.49
CA GLN A 68 -2.32 7.26 9.03
C GLN A 68 -1.41 7.59 7.84
N GLN A 69 -0.12 7.27 7.93
CA GLN A 69 0.84 7.48 6.84
C GLN A 69 0.43 6.74 5.57
N ALA A 70 -0.05 5.50 5.69
CA ALA A 70 -0.55 4.74 4.54
C ALA A 70 -1.79 5.41 3.89
N ILE A 71 -2.69 5.98 4.70
CA ILE A 71 -3.85 6.73 4.20
C ILE A 71 -3.41 7.98 3.46
N ASP A 72 -2.53 8.78 4.04
CA ASP A 72 -2.04 10.02 3.46
C ASP A 72 -1.37 9.77 2.09
N LEU A 73 -0.57 8.70 2.01
CA LEU A 73 0.05 8.28 0.75
C LEU A 73 -0.97 7.78 -0.28
N MET A 74 -1.98 6.99 0.11
CA MET A 74 -3.05 6.58 -0.82
C MET A 74 -3.85 7.78 -1.35
N GLN A 75 -4.10 8.78 -0.51
CA GLN A 75 -4.78 10.01 -0.91
C GLN A 75 -3.93 10.88 -1.84
N ALA A 76 -2.60 10.82 -1.72
CA ALA A 76 -1.67 11.53 -2.57
C ALA A 76 -1.47 10.90 -3.97
N VAL A 77 -2.03 9.71 -4.23
CA VAL A 77 -1.98 9.08 -5.55
C VAL A 77 -2.71 9.96 -6.58
N PRO A 78 -2.05 10.42 -7.65
CA PRO A 78 -2.69 11.32 -8.61
C PRO A 78 -3.74 10.58 -9.46
N ALA A 79 -4.76 11.30 -9.93
CA ALA A 79 -5.85 10.73 -10.72
C ALA A 79 -5.40 10.09 -12.05
N SER A 80 -4.25 10.50 -12.59
CA SER A 80 -3.61 9.91 -13.77
C SER A 80 -2.90 8.58 -13.48
N HIS A 81 -2.66 8.24 -12.21
CA HIS A 81 -1.98 7.01 -11.83
C HIS A 81 -2.87 5.80 -12.12
N PRO A 82 -2.35 4.71 -12.71
CA PRO A 82 -3.15 3.53 -13.05
C PRO A 82 -3.87 2.91 -11.85
N ASN A 83 -3.33 3.07 -10.64
CA ASN A 83 -3.92 2.54 -9.41
C ASN A 83 -4.78 3.55 -8.62
N TYR A 84 -5.14 4.71 -9.18
CA TYR A 84 -5.88 5.74 -8.45
C TYR A 84 -7.19 5.21 -7.82
N GLN A 85 -8.02 4.50 -8.60
CA GLN A 85 -9.29 3.96 -8.08
C GLN A 85 -9.06 2.96 -6.95
N THR A 86 -8.07 2.08 -7.10
CA THR A 86 -7.64 1.13 -6.07
C THR A 86 -7.16 1.86 -4.82
N ALA A 87 -6.38 2.93 -4.97
CA ALA A 87 -5.88 3.74 -3.86
C ALA A 87 -7.02 4.34 -3.04
N GLN A 88 -7.98 4.98 -3.71
CA GLN A 88 -9.15 5.58 -3.07
C GLN A 88 -10.03 4.53 -2.36
N ALA A 89 -10.19 3.35 -2.96
CA ALA A 89 -10.89 2.24 -2.30
C ALA A 89 -10.15 1.78 -1.02
N LYS A 90 -8.81 1.68 -1.07
CA LYS A 90 -7.99 1.26 0.07
C LYS A 90 -7.99 2.26 1.24
N VAL A 91 -8.16 3.56 0.98
CA VAL A 91 -8.31 4.57 2.06
C VAL A 91 -9.43 4.18 3.04
N SER A 92 -10.56 3.71 2.53
CA SER A 92 -11.71 3.31 3.38
C SER A 92 -11.38 2.10 4.26
N GLU A 93 -10.59 1.16 3.77
CA GLU A 93 -10.12 0.01 4.54
C GLU A 93 -9.12 0.43 5.61
N TYR A 94 -8.14 1.26 5.25
CA TYR A 94 -7.10 1.71 6.16
C TYR A 94 -7.67 2.59 7.28
N LEU A 95 -8.71 3.39 7.00
CA LEU A 95 -9.43 4.14 8.03
C LEU A 95 -10.07 3.23 9.09
N ARG A 96 -10.63 2.08 8.69
CA ARG A 96 -11.17 1.10 9.65
C ARG A 96 -10.06 0.48 10.49
N ASN A 97 -8.93 0.13 9.88
CA ASN A 97 -7.78 -0.43 10.59
C ASN A 97 -7.17 0.60 11.58
N ARG A 98 -7.08 1.88 11.17
CA ARG A 98 -6.63 2.98 12.04
C ARG A 98 -7.57 3.15 13.24
N LYS A 99 -8.89 3.07 13.02
CA LYS A 99 -9.89 3.14 14.10
C LYS A 99 -9.73 1.97 15.08
N TYR A 100 -9.49 0.77 14.57
CA TYR A 100 -9.21 -0.40 15.42
C TYR A 100 -7.96 -0.17 16.28
N ALA A 101 -6.86 0.32 15.70
CA ALA A 101 -5.65 0.65 16.46
C ALA A 101 -5.89 1.71 17.55
N HIS A 102 -6.68 2.74 17.24
CA HIS A 102 -7.06 3.78 18.21
C HIS A 102 -7.80 3.19 19.41
N GLN A 103 -8.79 2.33 19.17
CA GLN A 103 -9.57 1.69 20.25
C GLN A 103 -8.69 0.82 21.15
N ASN A 104 -7.72 0.12 20.57
CA ASN A 104 -6.77 -0.69 21.34
C ASN A 104 -5.80 0.17 22.15
N ALA A 105 -5.34 1.31 21.62
CA ALA A 105 -4.54 2.26 22.38
C ALA A 105 -5.30 2.76 23.62
N GLN A 106 -6.55 3.19 23.46
CA GLN A 106 -7.38 3.64 24.59
C GLN A 106 -7.61 2.54 25.64
N THR A 107 -7.85 1.31 25.19
CA THR A 107 -8.08 0.16 26.06
C THR A 107 -6.85 -0.18 26.89
N THR A 108 -5.67 -0.21 26.25
CA THR A 108 -4.40 -0.54 26.90
C THR A 108 -3.92 0.56 27.85
N GLN A 109 -4.18 1.84 27.53
CA GLN A 109 -3.95 2.96 28.45
C GLN A 109 -4.76 2.82 29.74
N SER A 110 -6.06 2.53 29.59
CA SER A 110 -6.97 2.36 30.73
C SER A 110 -6.60 1.15 31.59
N ALA A 111 -6.07 0.08 30.99
CA ALA A 111 -5.58 -1.10 31.70
C ALA A 111 -4.30 -0.79 32.52
N ALA A 112 -3.36 -0.06 31.93
CA ALA A 112 -2.12 0.36 32.61
C ALA A 112 -2.39 1.29 33.81
N GLN A 113 -3.41 2.13 33.74
CA GLN A 113 -3.82 2.99 34.86
C GLN A 113 -4.43 2.19 36.03
N ARG A 114 -5.21 1.14 35.72
CA ARG A 114 -5.81 0.27 36.74
C ARG A 114 -4.77 -0.55 37.51
N THR A 115 -3.71 -1.00 36.86
CA THR A 115 -2.63 -1.74 37.54
C THR A 115 -1.82 -0.83 38.47
N GLY A 116 -1.58 0.42 38.08
CA GLY A 116 -0.93 1.41 38.96
C GLY A 116 -1.77 1.80 40.19
N ALA A 117 -3.08 1.95 40.02
CA ALA A 117 -3.98 2.33 41.11
C ALA A 117 -4.33 1.18 42.08
N SER A 118 -4.23 -0.08 41.64
CA SER A 118 -4.54 -1.24 42.50
C SER A 118 -3.38 -1.62 43.43
N GLN A 119 -2.16 -1.13 43.18
CA GLN A 119 -1.02 -1.36 44.07
C GLN A 119 -0.96 -0.38 45.25
N SER A 120 -1.68 0.75 45.21
CA SER A 120 -1.66 1.75 46.28
C SER A 120 -2.58 1.44 47.48
N TYR A 121 -3.26 0.28 47.52
CA TYR A 121 -4.20 -0.09 48.58
C TYR A 121 -3.76 -1.28 49.46
N LYS A 122 -2.46 -1.65 49.47
CA LYS A 122 -1.96 -2.81 50.25
C LYS A 122 -0.99 -2.52 51.40
N THR A 123 -0.82 -1.28 51.83
CA THR A 123 0.07 -0.95 52.95
C THR A 123 -0.64 -0.08 53.99
N GLN A 124 -1.64 -0.63 54.68
CA GLN A 124 -2.25 0.04 55.83
C GLN A 124 -3.00 -0.94 56.75
N ASP A 125 -2.36 -2.04 57.14
CA ASP A 125 -2.86 -2.90 58.23
C ASP A 125 -1.69 -3.65 58.89
N GLU A 126 -0.68 -2.89 59.32
CA GLU A 126 0.27 -3.33 60.36
C GLU A 126 0.60 -2.11 61.24
N ASN A 127 -0.24 -1.85 62.24
CA ASN A 127 0.17 -1.22 63.50
C ASN A 127 -0.86 -1.47 64.62
#